data_AF-A0A6M0CYA9-F1
#
_entry.id   AF-A0A6M0CYA9-F1
#
_cell.length_a   1.000
_cell.length_b   1.000
_cell.length_c   1.000
_cell.angle_alpha   90.00
_cell.angle_beta   90.00
_cell.angle_gamma   90.00
#
_symmetry.space_group_name_H-M   'P 1'
#
loop_
_entity.id
_entity.type
_entity.pdbx_description
1 polymer ?
#
loop_
_entity_poly.entity_id
_entity_poly.type
_entity_poly.pdbx_seq_one_letter_code
_entity_poly.pdbx_strand_id
1 'polypeptide(L)'
;MPEHSPLPKVLAGPLLRRLEPQRLVFWLVGSEPLQPELQLSIAAKHHLNSQVIAIGRHAFVHLIDVQLTTPLPTDVQIDYDLLLNGQGMADWAAHALYEEAVRPNFVVRGHLDHLLHGSCRKPHHPAADGLLCADRLLAAPHAPAERPALLMMSGDQVYADDVAGPMLRAIHALIERLG
;
A
#
# COMPACT_ATOMS: atom_id res chain seq x y z
N MET A 1 -20.39 -7.77 26.22
CA MET A 1 -20.04 -7.56 24.80
C MET A 1 -18.55 -7.32 24.74
N PRO A 2 -17.80 -7.88 23.77
CA PRO A 2 -16.37 -7.57 23.69
C PRO A 2 -16.21 -6.06 23.50
N GLU A 3 -15.33 -5.45 24.31
CA GLU A 3 -15.02 -4.03 24.21
C GLU A 3 -14.51 -3.74 22.80
N HIS A 4 -15.18 -2.81 22.10
CA HIS A 4 -14.74 -2.40 20.78
C HIS A 4 -13.53 -1.47 20.95
N SER A 5 -12.33 -2.00 20.77
CA SER A 5 -11.13 -1.17 20.64
C SER A 5 -11.36 -0.10 19.56
N PRO A 6 -10.80 1.11 19.71
CA PRO A 6 -10.90 2.13 18.67
C PRO A 6 -10.36 1.61 17.33
N LEU A 7 -10.97 2.03 16.22
CA LEU A 7 -10.45 1.72 14.88
C LEU A 7 -9.13 2.48 14.66
N PRO A 8 -8.11 1.85 14.03
CA PRO A 8 -6.95 2.59 13.59
C PRO A 8 -7.34 3.55 12.48
N LYS A 9 -6.65 4.70 12.40
CA LYS A 9 -6.92 5.71 11.37
C LYS A 9 -6.81 5.16 9.96
N VAL A 10 -5.85 4.27 9.73
CA VAL A 10 -5.66 3.55 8.46
C VAL A 10 -6.01 2.08 8.66
N LEU A 11 -6.98 1.61 7.90
CA LEU A 11 -7.51 0.25 7.90
C LEU A 11 -6.75 -0.68 6.94
N ALA A 12 -6.29 -0.13 5.81
CA ALA A 12 -5.53 -0.85 4.80
C ALA A 12 -4.63 0.09 3.98
N GLY A 13 -3.49 -0.42 3.52
CA GLY A 13 -2.50 0.35 2.76
C GLY A 13 -1.42 0.99 3.65
N PRO A 14 -0.65 1.96 3.11
CA PRO A 14 -0.78 2.52 1.78
C PRO A 14 -0.15 1.61 0.71
N LEU A 15 -0.79 1.51 -0.44
CA LEU A 15 -0.25 0.82 -1.62
C LEU A 15 0.17 1.87 -2.66
N LEU A 16 1.44 1.89 -3.05
CA LEU A 16 1.88 2.59 -4.25
C LEU A 16 1.47 1.77 -5.48
N ARG A 17 0.31 2.12 -6.05
CA ARG A 17 -0.33 1.37 -7.13
C ARG A 17 0.19 1.72 -8.52
N ARG A 18 0.68 2.95 -8.69
CA ARG A 18 1.28 3.43 -9.94
C ARG A 18 2.55 4.20 -9.63
N LEU A 19 3.62 3.85 -10.33
CA LEU A 19 4.93 4.44 -10.18
C LEU A 19 5.48 4.76 -11.57
N GLU A 20 5.43 6.02 -11.95
CA GLU A 20 5.98 6.56 -13.20
C GLU A 20 6.87 7.77 -12.89
N PRO A 21 7.79 8.16 -13.79
CA PRO A 21 8.68 9.29 -13.55
C PRO A 21 7.96 10.58 -13.16
N GLN A 22 6.78 10.88 -13.72
CA GLN A 22 6.05 12.14 -13.44
C GLN A 22 4.74 11.94 -12.68
N ARG A 23 4.42 10.70 -12.28
CA ARG A 23 3.13 10.40 -11.63
C ARG A 23 3.24 9.26 -10.64
N LEU A 24 2.76 9.49 -9.43
CA LEU A 24 2.59 8.47 -8.40
C LEU A 24 1.10 8.35 -8.08
N VAL A 25 0.61 7.13 -7.85
CA VAL A 25 -0.74 6.93 -7.33
C VAL A 25 -0.67 6.00 -6.13
N PHE A 26 -1.10 6.52 -4.98
CA PHE A 26 -1.26 5.74 -3.77
C PHE A 26 -2.74 5.46 -3.52
N TRP A 27 -3.01 4.34 -2.87
CA TRP A 27 -4.31 4.02 -2.31
C TRP A 27 -4.17 3.59 -0.86
N LEU A 28 -5.10 4.05 -0.01
CA LEU A 28 -5.28 3.55 1.35
C LEU A 28 -6.76 3.59 1.73
N VAL A 29 -7.11 2.93 2.82
CA VAL A 29 -8.44 3.01 3.43
C VAL A 29 -8.31 3.61 4.81
N GLY A 30 -8.96 4.73 5.06
CA GLY A 30 -9.05 5.34 6.38
C GLY A 30 -10.34 4.96 7.12
N SER A 31 -10.33 5.02 8.45
CA SER A 31 -11.54 4.94 9.28
C SER A 31 -12.36 6.25 9.27
N GLU A 32 -11.78 7.31 8.75
CA GLU A 32 -12.34 8.64 8.56
C GLU A 32 -11.74 9.28 7.29
N PRO A 33 -12.28 10.39 6.78
CA PRO A 33 -11.60 11.19 5.75
C PRO A 33 -10.23 11.67 6.27
N LEU A 34 -9.21 11.59 5.42
CA LEU A 34 -7.82 11.87 5.76
C LEU A 34 -7.27 12.88 4.76
N GLN A 35 -6.32 13.70 5.20
CA GLN A 35 -5.61 14.67 4.37
C GLN A 35 -4.14 14.28 4.33
N PRO A 36 -3.76 13.32 3.47
CA PRO A 36 -2.39 12.86 3.38
C PRO A 36 -1.51 13.91 2.70
N GLU A 37 -0.31 14.11 3.25
CA GLU A 37 0.75 14.90 2.64
C GLU A 37 1.90 14.00 2.22
N LEU A 38 2.44 14.18 1.02
CA LEU A 38 3.59 13.42 0.55
C LEU A 38 4.88 14.21 0.79
N GLN A 39 5.86 13.56 1.39
CA GLN A 39 7.24 14.00 1.39
C GLN A 39 8.09 13.02 0.61
N LEU A 40 8.98 13.54 -0.24
CA LEU A 40 9.99 12.75 -0.95
C LEU A 40 11.38 13.17 -0.43
N SER A 41 12.32 12.23 -0.35
CA SER A 41 13.70 12.54 0.04
C SER A 41 14.44 13.40 -0.99
N ILE A 42 13.92 13.45 -2.21
CA ILE A 42 14.42 14.31 -3.29
C ILE A 42 13.59 15.58 -3.42
N ALA A 43 14.24 16.66 -3.85
CA ALA A 43 13.57 17.93 -4.13
C ALA A 43 12.75 17.85 -5.43
N ALA A 44 11.56 17.26 -5.36
CA ALA A 44 10.61 17.19 -6.46
C ALA A 44 9.33 17.96 -6.12
N LYS A 45 9.09 19.04 -6.86
CA LYS A 45 7.82 19.77 -6.78
C LYS A 45 6.71 18.87 -7.30
N HIS A 46 5.64 18.78 -6.54
CA HIS A 46 4.50 17.95 -6.86
C HIS A 46 3.20 18.63 -6.49
N HIS A 47 2.13 18.22 -7.15
CA HIS A 47 0.76 18.54 -6.80
C HIS A 47 0.07 17.24 -6.42
N LEU A 48 -0.51 17.20 -5.22
CA LEU A 48 -1.24 16.06 -4.69
C LEU A 48 -2.74 16.38 -4.73
N ASN A 49 -3.49 15.48 -5.36
CA ASN A 49 -4.95 15.46 -5.30
C ASN A 49 -5.41 14.15 -4.65
N SER A 50 -6.36 14.22 -3.73
CA SER A 50 -6.88 13.05 -3.03
C SER A 50 -8.39 12.95 -3.26
N GLN A 51 -8.82 11.92 -3.98
CA GLN A 51 -10.23 11.58 -4.09
C GLN A 51 -10.60 10.65 -2.94
N VAL A 52 -11.67 10.99 -2.21
CA VAL A 52 -12.16 10.19 -1.08
C VAL A 52 -13.54 9.62 -1.41
N ILE A 53 -13.68 8.31 -1.27
CA ILE A 53 -14.93 7.58 -1.52
C ILE A 53 -15.33 6.88 -0.22
N ALA A 54 -16.47 7.27 0.36
CA ALA A 54 -17.03 6.57 1.50
C ALA A 54 -17.64 5.24 1.03
N ILE A 55 -17.19 4.14 1.64
CA ILE A 55 -17.74 2.78 1.45
C ILE A 55 -18.40 2.25 2.73
N GLY A 56 -18.43 3.06 3.79
CA GLY A 56 -19.11 2.85 5.06
C GLY A 56 -18.98 4.09 5.96
N ARG A 57 -19.57 4.06 7.14
CA ARG A 57 -19.51 5.12 8.17
C ARG A 57 -18.10 5.34 8.70
N HIS A 58 -17.32 4.26 8.73
CA HIS A 58 -15.93 4.22 9.19
C HIS A 58 -15.01 3.59 8.16
N ALA A 59 -15.29 3.75 6.87
CA ALA A 59 -14.46 3.21 5.80
C ALA A 59 -14.45 4.15 4.60
N PHE A 60 -13.29 4.75 4.36
CA PHE A 60 -13.09 5.76 3.33
C PHE A 60 -11.90 5.36 2.48
N VAL A 61 -12.13 5.13 1.20
CA VAL A 61 -11.08 4.85 0.22
C VAL A 61 -10.47 6.17 -0.24
N HIS A 62 -9.16 6.31 -0.11
CA HIS A 62 -8.41 7.47 -0.59
C HIS A 62 -7.61 7.05 -1.82
N LEU A 63 -7.85 7.73 -2.94
CA LEU A 63 -7.04 7.65 -4.14
C LEU A 63 -6.20 8.92 -4.22
N ILE A 64 -4.92 8.79 -3.94
CA ILE A 64 -3.97 9.90 -3.86
C ILE A 64 -3.19 9.93 -5.16
N ASP A 65 -3.49 10.88 -6.02
CA ASP A 65 -2.84 11.08 -7.32
C ASP A 65 -1.86 12.25 -7.21
N VAL A 66 -0.58 11.96 -7.44
CA VAL A 66 0.51 12.90 -7.29
C VAL A 66 1.16 13.12 -8.63
N GLN A 67 1.09 14.35 -9.12
CA GLN A 67 1.74 14.78 -10.35
C GLN A 67 3.02 15.53 -10.02
N LEU A 68 4.14 15.14 -10.61
CA LEU A 68 5.43 15.79 -10.41
C LEU A 68 5.77 16.68 -11.59
N THR A 69 6.26 17.89 -11.31
CA THR A 69 6.71 18.81 -12.38
C THR A 69 8.10 18.43 -12.89
N THR A 70 8.89 17.75 -12.07
CA THR A 70 10.22 17.24 -12.41
C THR A 70 10.16 15.72 -12.36
N PRO A 71 10.60 15.01 -13.41
CA PRO A 71 10.60 13.55 -13.40
C PRO A 71 11.51 13.01 -12.29
N LEU A 72 11.03 11.97 -11.62
CA LEU A 72 11.80 11.15 -10.70
C LEU A 72 12.97 10.51 -11.45
N PRO A 73 14.16 10.44 -10.84
CA PRO A 73 15.28 9.69 -11.39
C PRO A 73 14.96 8.20 -11.43
N THR A 74 15.51 7.50 -12.42
CA THR A 74 15.39 6.05 -12.54
C THR A 74 16.53 5.33 -11.82
N ASP A 75 16.29 4.08 -11.43
CA ASP A 75 17.28 3.13 -10.89
C ASP A 75 18.05 3.65 -9.65
N VAL A 76 17.40 4.55 -8.90
CA VAL A 76 17.87 5.03 -7.60
C VAL A 76 16.77 4.88 -6.56
N GLN A 77 17.17 4.64 -5.30
CA GLN A 77 16.24 4.60 -4.19
C GLN A 77 15.71 6.01 -3.89
N ILE A 78 14.39 6.11 -3.75
CA ILE A 78 13.70 7.31 -3.29
C ILE A 78 12.90 6.93 -2.05
N ASP A 79 13.28 7.53 -0.93
CA ASP A 79 12.52 7.40 0.31
C ASP A 79 11.38 8.40 0.29
N TYR A 80 10.26 8.02 0.88
CA TYR A 80 9.10 8.90 0.99
C TYR A 80 8.47 8.80 2.37
N ASP A 81 7.60 9.75 2.68
CA ASP A 81 6.73 9.66 3.84
C ASP A 81 5.33 10.14 3.44
N LEU A 82 4.31 9.47 3.98
CA LEU A 82 2.92 9.86 3.79
C LEU A 82 2.38 10.31 5.15
N LEU A 83 2.39 11.63 5.35
CA LEU A 83 2.07 12.22 6.64
C LEU A 83 0.56 12.30 6.81
N LEU A 84 0.11 11.95 8.01
CA LEU A 84 -1.27 12.10 8.44
C LEU A 84 -1.30 13.00 9.67
N ASN A 85 -1.83 14.22 9.53
CA ASN A 85 -1.83 15.24 10.59
C ASN A 85 -0.42 15.50 11.16
N GLY A 86 0.59 15.54 10.29
CA GLY A 86 1.99 15.74 10.67
C GLY A 86 2.72 14.51 11.23
N GLN A 87 2.04 13.37 11.39
CA GLN A 87 2.67 12.11 11.83
C GLN A 87 3.13 11.29 10.63
N GLY A 88 4.37 10.79 10.68
CA GLY A 88 4.95 10.01 9.59
C GLY A 88 4.53 8.54 9.63
N MET A 89 4.85 7.79 8.58
CA MET A 89 4.54 6.37 8.46
C MET A 89 5.17 5.53 9.56
N ALA A 90 6.32 5.92 10.10
CA ALA A 90 6.90 5.26 11.27
C ALA A 90 5.99 5.32 12.52
N ASP A 91 5.15 6.35 12.64
CA ASP A 91 4.24 6.51 13.78
C ASP A 91 2.94 5.70 13.58
N TRP A 92 2.36 5.73 12.38
CA TRP A 92 1.03 5.15 12.12
C TRP A 92 1.05 3.79 11.40
N ALA A 93 2.16 3.44 10.76
CA ALA A 93 2.37 2.19 10.03
C ALA A 93 3.80 1.66 10.17
N ALA A 94 4.35 1.63 11.40
CA ALA A 94 5.68 1.07 11.68
C ALA A 94 5.89 -0.33 11.09
N HIS A 95 4.84 -1.15 11.07
CA HIS A 95 4.84 -2.51 10.53
C HIS A 95 5.05 -2.59 9.01
N ALA A 96 4.91 -1.48 8.27
CA ALA A 96 5.15 -1.42 6.83
C ALA A 96 6.61 -1.07 6.49
N LEU A 97 7.44 -0.78 7.50
CA LEU A 97 8.86 -0.48 7.34
C LEU A 97 9.69 -1.76 7.47
N TYR A 98 10.68 -1.92 6.62
CA TYR A 98 11.62 -3.03 6.69
C TYR A 98 12.78 -2.69 7.64
N GLU A 99 13.12 -3.63 8.53
CA GLU A 99 14.29 -3.57 9.41
C GLU A 99 14.44 -2.21 10.14
N GLU A 100 15.59 -1.56 10.01
CA GLU A 100 15.95 -0.28 10.63
C GLU A 100 15.54 0.93 9.77
N ALA A 101 14.74 0.73 8.71
CA ALA A 101 14.30 1.83 7.85
C ALA A 101 13.35 2.75 8.62
N VAL A 102 13.66 4.06 8.59
CA VAL A 102 12.82 5.11 9.19
C VAL A 102 11.70 5.57 8.26
N ARG A 103 11.78 5.22 6.97
CA ARG A 103 10.85 5.62 5.92
C ARG A 103 10.69 4.50 4.88
N PRO A 104 9.50 4.33 4.27
CA PRO A 104 9.35 3.48 3.11
C PRO A 104 10.10 4.04 1.92
N ASN A 105 10.35 3.19 0.92
CA ASN A 105 11.08 3.59 -0.26
C ASN A 105 10.65 2.79 -1.50
N PHE A 106 10.92 3.36 -2.67
CA PHE A 106 10.69 2.75 -3.97
C PHE A 106 11.85 3.05 -4.93
N VAL A 107 11.85 2.35 -6.07
CA VAL A 107 12.76 2.60 -7.19
C VAL A 107 11.94 2.68 -8.47
N VAL A 108 12.03 3.79 -9.20
CA VAL A 108 11.50 3.85 -10.58
C VAL A 108 12.49 3.12 -11.47
N ARG A 109 12.18 1.90 -11.90
CA ARG A 109 13.11 1.15 -12.76
C ARG A 109 13.10 1.71 -14.18
N GLY A 110 14.29 1.96 -14.75
CA GLY A 110 14.43 2.40 -16.14
C GLY A 110 14.12 1.29 -17.16
N HIS A 111 14.26 0.03 -16.73
CA HIS A 111 13.99 -1.17 -17.52
C HIS A 111 13.13 -2.17 -16.73
N LEU A 112 12.24 -2.87 -17.44
CA LEU A 112 11.35 -3.90 -16.88
C LEU A 112 11.93 -5.30 -17.10
N ASP A 113 13.04 -5.60 -16.44
CA ASP A 113 13.80 -6.86 -16.53
C ASP A 113 13.52 -7.84 -15.39
N HIS A 114 13.05 -7.34 -14.23
CA HIS A 114 12.69 -8.12 -13.05
C HIS A 114 11.24 -7.86 -12.67
N LEU A 115 10.37 -8.85 -12.93
CA LEU A 115 8.93 -8.75 -12.68
C LEU A 115 8.51 -9.77 -11.64
N LEU A 116 7.74 -9.34 -10.65
CA LEU A 116 6.96 -10.25 -9.82
C LEU A 116 5.59 -10.43 -10.45
N HIS A 117 5.11 -11.67 -10.50
CA HIS A 117 3.79 -11.98 -11.00
C HIS A 117 3.03 -12.79 -9.96
N GLY A 118 1.78 -12.41 -9.74
CA GLY A 118 0.87 -13.10 -8.82
C GLY A 118 -0.52 -13.21 -9.42
N SER A 119 -1.18 -14.33 -9.13
CA SER A 119 -2.59 -14.55 -9.44
C SER A 119 -3.17 -15.54 -8.43
N CYS A 120 -4.50 -15.71 -8.40
CA CYS A 120 -5.17 -16.79 -7.69
C CYS A 120 -4.81 -16.90 -6.20
N ARG A 121 -4.85 -15.79 -5.47
CA ARG A 121 -4.51 -15.77 -4.03
C ARG A 121 -5.72 -16.19 -3.20
N LYS A 122 -6.03 -17.49 -3.21
CA LYS A 122 -7.14 -18.07 -2.44
C LYS A 122 -6.77 -18.17 -0.95
N PRO A 123 -7.37 -17.37 -0.04
CA PRO A 123 -6.84 -17.22 1.33
C PRO A 123 -6.88 -18.48 2.19
N HIS A 124 -7.73 -19.43 1.85
CA HIS A 124 -7.93 -20.67 2.59
C HIS A 124 -7.37 -21.90 1.86
N HIS A 125 -6.53 -21.69 0.83
CA HIS A 125 -5.78 -22.77 0.23
C HIS A 125 -4.74 -23.32 1.23
N PRO A 126 -4.45 -24.64 1.26
CA PRO A 126 -3.52 -25.23 2.23
C PRO A 126 -2.06 -24.77 2.11
N ALA A 127 -1.66 -24.24 0.94
CA ALA A 127 -0.31 -23.74 0.72
C ALA A 127 -0.07 -22.40 1.44
N ALA A 128 1.20 -22.14 1.79
CA ALA A 128 1.60 -20.84 2.32
C ALA A 128 1.35 -19.72 1.29
N ASP A 129 1.17 -18.50 1.80
CA ASP A 129 0.90 -17.33 0.96
C ASP A 129 2.13 -16.95 0.12
N GLY A 130 1.95 -16.94 -1.21
CA GLY A 130 3.01 -16.62 -2.16
C GLY A 130 3.52 -15.18 -2.06
N LEU A 131 2.72 -14.23 -1.56
CA LEU A 131 3.18 -12.85 -1.37
C LEU A 131 4.25 -12.73 -0.29
N LEU A 132 4.37 -13.70 0.62
CA LEU A 132 5.46 -13.74 1.58
C LEU A 132 6.83 -13.94 0.89
N CYS A 133 6.86 -14.53 -0.32
CA CYS A 133 8.09 -14.60 -1.10
C CYS A 133 8.50 -13.21 -1.62
N ALA A 134 7.54 -12.41 -2.07
CA ALA A 134 7.78 -11.03 -2.51
C ALA A 134 8.25 -10.16 -1.33
N ASP A 135 7.60 -10.31 -0.17
CA ASP A 135 7.97 -9.60 1.06
C ASP A 135 9.40 -9.91 1.49
N ARG A 136 9.78 -11.19 1.56
CA ARG A 136 11.16 -11.60 1.87
C ARG A 136 12.19 -11.11 0.85
N LEU A 137 11.83 -11.12 -0.44
CA LEU A 137 12.71 -10.61 -1.49
C LEU A 137 12.95 -9.10 -1.34
N LEU A 138 11.92 -8.33 -1.00
CA LEU A 138 12.02 -6.89 -0.80
C LEU A 138 12.73 -6.52 0.51
N ALA A 139 12.59 -7.35 1.55
CA ALA A 139 13.30 -7.18 2.81
C ALA A 139 14.81 -7.44 2.68
N ALA A 140 15.21 -8.35 1.78
CA ALA A 140 16.63 -8.64 1.56
C ALA A 140 17.36 -7.45 0.93
N PRO A 141 18.61 -7.15 1.33
CA PRO A 141 19.41 -6.10 0.70
C PRO A 141 19.61 -6.36 -0.80
N HIS A 142 19.33 -5.35 -1.63
CA HIS A 142 19.53 -5.40 -3.07
C HIS A 142 19.97 -4.02 -3.58
N ALA A 143 20.76 -3.98 -4.65
CA ALA A 143 21.02 -2.70 -5.31
C ALA A 143 19.70 -2.16 -5.89
N PRO A 144 19.50 -0.83 -5.98
CA PRO A 144 18.28 -0.27 -6.57
C PRO A 144 17.95 -0.83 -7.96
N ALA A 145 18.97 -1.07 -8.78
CA ALA A 145 18.85 -1.65 -10.12
C ALA A 145 18.44 -3.14 -10.12
N GLU A 146 18.51 -3.85 -9.00
CA GLU A 146 18.12 -5.26 -8.88
C GLU A 146 16.72 -5.42 -8.26
N ARG A 147 16.16 -4.33 -7.71
CA ARG A 147 14.81 -4.35 -7.12
C ARG A 147 13.78 -4.73 -8.18
N PRO A 148 12.83 -5.63 -7.89
CA PRO A 148 11.74 -5.91 -8.82
C PRO A 148 11.02 -4.63 -9.29
N ALA A 149 10.87 -4.50 -10.60
CA ALA A 149 10.35 -3.29 -11.24
C ALA A 149 8.86 -3.08 -11.02
N LEU A 150 8.09 -4.17 -10.95
CA LEU A 150 6.67 -4.14 -10.63
C LEU A 150 6.20 -5.50 -10.11
N LEU A 151 5.10 -5.47 -9.37
CA LEU A 151 4.26 -6.61 -9.08
C LEU A 151 3.03 -6.57 -10.01
N MET A 152 2.94 -7.54 -10.92
CA MET A 152 1.79 -7.71 -11.81
C MET A 152 0.81 -8.69 -11.17
N MET A 153 -0.41 -8.22 -10.90
CA MET A 153 -1.50 -9.05 -10.39
C MET A 153 -2.55 -9.23 -11.49
N SER A 154 -2.60 -10.40 -12.12
CA SER A 154 -3.38 -10.62 -13.35
C SER A 154 -4.81 -11.12 -13.12
N GLY A 155 -5.25 -11.31 -11.88
CA GLY A 155 -6.60 -11.78 -11.55
C GLY A 155 -6.69 -12.51 -10.21
N ASP A 156 -7.92 -12.82 -9.81
CA ASP A 156 -8.27 -13.71 -8.69
C ASP A 156 -7.57 -13.38 -7.37
N GLN A 157 -7.54 -12.08 -7.05
CA GLN A 157 -7.06 -11.59 -5.75
C GLN A 157 -8.16 -11.58 -4.69
N VAL A 158 -9.42 -11.69 -5.12
CA VAL A 158 -10.60 -11.79 -4.28
C VAL A 158 -11.49 -12.89 -4.85
N TYR A 159 -12.00 -13.75 -3.98
CA TYR A 159 -12.97 -14.78 -4.30
C TYR A 159 -14.31 -14.39 -3.66
N ALA A 160 -15.37 -14.33 -4.45
CA ALA A 160 -16.72 -13.94 -3.98
C ALA A 160 -17.69 -15.12 -3.97
N ASP A 161 -17.36 -16.19 -4.66
CA ASP A 161 -18.09 -17.44 -4.81
C ASP A 161 -17.57 -18.54 -3.87
N ASP A 162 -16.28 -18.52 -3.56
CA ASP A 162 -15.62 -19.51 -2.71
C ASP A 162 -14.88 -18.85 -1.55
N VAL A 163 -15.61 -18.62 -0.45
CA VAL A 163 -15.10 -17.99 0.77
C VAL A 163 -15.22 -18.96 1.95
N ALA A 164 -14.11 -19.21 2.63
CA ALA A 164 -14.12 -20.05 3.83
C ALA A 164 -15.03 -19.46 4.92
N GLY A 165 -15.81 -20.32 5.58
CA GLY A 165 -16.76 -19.93 6.62
C GLY A 165 -16.20 -18.98 7.70
N PRO A 166 -15.00 -19.23 8.27
CA PRO A 166 -14.38 -18.31 9.23
C PRO A 166 -14.10 -16.92 8.67
N MET A 167 -13.68 -16.83 7.39
CA MET A 167 -13.43 -15.56 6.71
C MET A 167 -14.75 -14.81 6.47
N LEU A 168 -15.81 -15.51 6.06
CA LEU A 168 -17.13 -14.89 5.88
C LEU A 168 -17.66 -14.31 7.20
N ARG A 169 -17.49 -15.02 8.32
CA ARG A 169 -17.84 -14.51 9.65
C ARG A 169 -17.05 -13.24 10.00
N ALA A 170 -15.75 -13.21 9.70
CA ALA A 170 -14.91 -12.03 9.93
C ALA A 170 -15.34 -10.85 9.05
N ILE A 171 -15.69 -11.09 7.79
CA ILE A 171 -16.22 -10.08 6.86
C ILE A 171 -17.52 -9.48 7.41
N HIS A 172 -18.47 -10.30 7.86
CA HIS A 172 -19.72 -9.78 8.44
C HIS A 172 -19.48 -8.94 9.69
N ALA A 173 -18.61 -9.39 10.59
CA ALA A 173 -18.23 -8.61 11.77
C ALA A 173 -17.55 -7.28 11.40
N LEU A 174 -16.73 -7.28 10.35
CA LEU A 174 -16.10 -6.07 9.85
C LEU A 174 -17.12 -5.11 9.24
N ILE A 175 -18.07 -5.61 8.44
CA ILE A 175 -19.15 -4.81 7.85
C ILE A 175 -19.95 -4.11 8.95
N GLU A 176 -20.43 -4.84 9.95
CA GLU A 176 -21.17 -4.24 11.07
C GLU A 176 -20.35 -3.15 11.80
N ARG A 177 -19.05 -3.39 11.98
CA ARG A 177 -18.17 -2.44 12.67
C ARG A 177 -17.87 -1.20 11.84
N LEU A 178 -17.67 -1.34 10.54
CA LEU A 178 -17.33 -0.22 9.66
C LEU A 178 -18.58 0.54 9.19
N GLY A 179 -19.74 -0.09 9.22
CA GLY A 179 -21.05 0.50 8.96
C GLY A 179 -21.32 0.72 7.49
#